data_AF-A0A7V7RJ84-F1
#
_entry.id   AF-A0A7V7RJ84-F1
#
_cell.length_a   1.000
_cell.length_b   1.000
_cell.length_c   1.000
_cell.angle_alpha   90.00
_cell.angle_beta   90.00
_cell.angle_gamma   90.00
#
_symmetry.space_group_name_H-M   'P 1'
#
loop_
_entity.id
_entity.type
_entity.pdbx_description
1 polymer ?
#
loop_
_entity_poly.entity_id
_entity_poly.type
_entity_poly.pdbx_seq_one_letter_code
_entity_poly.pdbx_strand_id
1 'polypeptide(L)'
;MNLLKNEKLRNIMLIVLFIILTIVFYALNNISFDKDQQQQQESATAAKDADEEEFEGIEGETEYIKPEELDDYVMKAFLQELVGKDYTLLINLFELEMLDKDIGPMSEEEFIKYAKEAGEKIKINKELVIARVLTVEVLDDGATEYQIELEFRDGMKKFISLKTKDGKIITPIESMY
;
A
#
# COMPACT_ATOMS: atom_id res chain seq x y z
N MET A 1 17.87 -21.05 52.40
CA MET A 1 18.66 -19.95 51.81
C MET A 1 18.91 -20.12 50.29
N ASN A 2 17.99 -20.75 49.53
CA ASN A 2 18.14 -21.03 48.09
C ASN A 2 17.08 -20.38 47.18
N LEU A 3 15.99 -19.82 47.73
CA LEU A 3 14.94 -19.17 46.93
C LEU A 3 15.40 -17.81 46.35
N LEU A 4 16.09 -17.00 47.16
CA LEU A 4 16.66 -15.71 46.75
C LEU A 4 17.74 -15.82 45.65
N LYS A 5 18.44 -16.96 45.55
CA LYS A 5 19.43 -17.17 44.49
C LYS A 5 18.76 -17.46 43.16
N ASN A 6 17.68 -18.25 43.16
CA ASN A 6 16.92 -18.57 41.95
C ASN A 6 16.17 -17.35 41.39
N GLU A 7 15.65 -16.47 42.25
CA GLU A 7 14.99 -15.24 41.80
C GLU A 7 15.98 -14.23 41.19
N LYS A 8 17.18 -14.10 41.78
CA LYS A 8 18.25 -13.28 41.20
C LYS A 8 18.73 -13.85 39.86
N LEU A 9 18.89 -15.17 39.74
CA LEU A 9 19.28 -15.80 38.48
C LEU A 9 18.22 -15.61 37.39
N ARG A 10 16.93 -15.76 37.75
CA ARG A 10 15.79 -15.53 36.84
C ARG A 10 15.74 -14.08 36.37
N ASN A 11 15.94 -13.12 37.27
CA ASN A 11 15.92 -11.70 36.91
C ASN A 11 17.12 -11.32 36.02
N ILE A 12 18.30 -11.88 36.27
CA ILE A 12 19.47 -11.69 35.39
C ILE A 12 19.20 -12.28 34.00
N MET A 13 18.61 -13.47 33.93
CA MET A 13 18.25 -14.10 32.65
C MET A 13 17.24 -13.26 31.86
N LEU A 14 16.24 -12.67 32.52
CA LEU A 14 15.26 -11.78 31.90
C LEU A 14 15.89 -10.48 31.39
N ILE A 15 16.83 -9.90 32.15
CA ILE A 15 17.56 -8.69 31.74
C ILE A 15 18.43 -8.99 30.52
N VAL A 16 19.13 -10.13 30.50
CA VAL A 16 19.94 -10.54 29.35
C VAL A 16 19.06 -10.78 28.12
N LEU A 17 17.91 -11.43 28.29
CA LEU A 17 16.95 -11.63 27.20
C LEU A 17 16.46 -10.31 26.63
N PHE A 18 16.15 -9.34 27.50
CA PHE A 18 15.71 -8.00 27.10
C PHE A 18 16.81 -7.25 26.33
N ILE A 19 18.06 -7.30 26.78
CA ILE A 19 19.18 -6.66 26.09
C ILE A 19 19.38 -7.25 24.68
N ILE A 20 19.31 -8.58 24.55
CA ILE A 20 19.43 -9.25 23.24
C ILE A 20 18.28 -8.84 22.32
N LEU A 21 17.04 -8.80 22.83
CA LEU A 21 15.86 -8.34 22.06
C LEU A 21 16.03 -6.89 21.59
N THR A 22 16.55 -5.99 22.42
CA THR A 22 16.79 -4.59 22.04
C THR A 22 17.85 -4.46 20.96
N ILE A 23 18.94 -5.26 21.03
CA ILE A 23 19.98 -5.27 20.00
C ILE A 23 19.45 -5.81 18.67
N VAL A 24 18.65 -6.89 18.70
CA VAL A 24 18.03 -7.44 17.49
C VAL A 24 17.03 -6.45 16.89
N PHE A 25 16.22 -5.78 17.71
CA PHE A 25 15.27 -4.77 17.24
C PHE A 25 15.98 -3.55 16.63
N TYR A 26 17.12 -3.13 17.20
CA TYR A 26 17.94 -2.06 16.65
C TYR A 26 18.64 -2.47 15.34
N ALA A 27 19.17 -3.70 15.27
CA ALA A 27 19.76 -4.24 14.04
C ALA A 27 18.73 -4.38 12.91
N LEU A 28 17.51 -4.83 13.20
CA LEU A 28 16.44 -4.93 12.21
C LEU A 28 15.97 -3.55 11.71
N ASN A 29 15.96 -2.52 12.56
CA ASN A 29 15.63 -1.15 12.12
C ASN A 29 16.77 -0.50 11.31
N ASN A 30 18.04 -0.80 11.61
CA ASN A 30 19.18 -0.25 10.87
C ASN A 30 19.51 -0.98 9.56
N ILE A 31 19.00 -2.20 9.34
CA ILE A 31 19.14 -2.89 8.03
C ILE A 31 18.33 -2.17 6.92
N SER A 32 17.35 -1.34 7.27
CA SER A 32 16.60 -0.52 6.32
C SER A 32 17.06 0.94 6.24
N PHE A 33 18.22 1.29 6.81
CA PHE A 33 18.64 2.69 6.98
C PHE A 33 20.09 2.98 6.53
N ASP A 34 20.62 2.21 5.58
CA ASP A 34 21.96 2.41 5.02
C ASP A 34 21.97 2.52 3.47
N LYS A 35 20.99 3.25 2.92
CA LYS A 35 21.03 3.75 1.54
C LYS A 35 20.69 5.23 1.32
N ASP A 36 20.22 5.96 2.34
CA ASP A 36 19.65 7.31 2.12
C ASP A 36 20.36 8.44 2.86
N GLN A 37 21.68 8.36 3.05
CA GLN A 37 22.48 9.52 3.48
C GLN A 37 23.84 9.60 2.81
N GLN A 38 23.85 9.88 1.51
CA GLN A 38 24.94 10.62 0.87
C GLN A 38 24.51 11.07 -0.54
N GLN A 39 23.87 12.24 -0.64
CA GLN A 39 24.02 13.22 -1.74
C GLN A 39 22.94 14.31 -1.60
N GLN A 40 23.16 15.22 -0.65
CA GLN A 40 22.66 16.59 -0.77
C GLN A 40 23.83 17.52 -0.48
N GLN A 41 24.51 17.97 -1.53
CA GLN A 41 24.94 19.37 -1.68
C GLN A 41 25.58 19.62 -3.04
N GLU A 42 25.21 20.78 -3.61
CA GLU A 42 25.71 21.43 -4.84
C GLU A 42 25.13 20.91 -6.16
N SER A 43 24.52 21.70 -7.06
CA SER A 43 24.25 23.14 -7.10
C SER A 43 23.10 23.41 -8.08
N ALA A 44 22.24 24.36 -7.74
CA ALA A 44 21.29 24.95 -8.68
C ALA A 44 22.02 25.99 -9.55
N THR A 45 22.11 25.80 -10.87
CA THR A 45 22.00 26.89 -11.87
C THR A 45 21.80 26.35 -13.29
N ALA A 46 20.84 26.97 -14.00
CA ALA A 46 20.73 27.14 -15.46
C ALA A 46 20.21 25.98 -16.34
N ALA A 47 19.17 26.32 -17.11
CA ALA A 47 18.47 25.53 -18.11
C ALA A 47 19.20 25.48 -19.48
N LYS A 48 18.82 24.48 -20.29
CA LYS A 48 19.24 24.17 -21.69
C LYS A 48 20.65 23.57 -21.78
N ASP A 49 20.93 22.43 -22.38
CA ASP A 49 20.30 21.69 -23.48
C ASP A 49 20.33 20.17 -23.20
N ALA A 50 19.46 19.44 -23.87
CA ALA A 50 19.41 17.99 -23.86
C ALA A 50 20.66 17.40 -24.54
N ASP A 51 21.50 16.73 -23.76
CA ASP A 51 22.41 15.70 -24.24
C ASP A 51 22.07 14.41 -23.49
N GLU A 52 21.90 13.33 -24.26
CA GLU A 52 21.58 11.99 -23.80
C GLU A 52 22.71 11.44 -22.93
N GLU A 53 22.57 11.54 -21.61
CA GLU A 53 23.32 10.68 -20.70
C GLU A 53 22.53 9.38 -20.52
N GLU A 54 23.12 8.28 -21.03
CA GLU A 54 22.69 6.91 -20.76
C GLU A 54 22.58 6.72 -19.24
N PHE A 55 21.35 6.74 -18.74
CA PHE A 55 21.06 6.22 -17.41
C PHE A 55 21.36 4.71 -17.45
N GLU A 56 22.46 4.28 -16.83
CA GLU A 56 22.58 2.90 -16.33
C GLU A 56 21.61 2.76 -15.16
N GLY A 57 20.33 2.62 -15.49
CA GLY A 57 19.29 2.26 -14.56
C GLY A 57 19.57 0.86 -14.01
N ILE A 58 19.45 0.70 -12.70
CA ILE A 58 19.27 -0.63 -12.11
C ILE A 58 17.95 -1.14 -12.69
N GLU A 59 18.03 -2.04 -13.67
CA GLU A 59 16.88 -2.80 -14.19
C GLU A 59 16.25 -3.56 -13.01
N GLY A 60 15.29 -2.92 -12.33
CA GLY A 60 14.22 -3.67 -11.73
C GLY A 60 13.56 -4.42 -12.87
N GLU A 61 13.44 -5.74 -12.77
CA GLU A 61 12.71 -6.54 -13.76
C GLU A 61 11.35 -5.89 -13.97
N THR A 62 11.20 -5.19 -15.09
CA THR A 62 9.95 -4.53 -15.42
C THR A 62 9.02 -5.65 -15.85
N GLU A 63 8.12 -6.06 -14.96
CA GLU A 63 7.11 -7.04 -15.31
C GLU A 63 6.17 -6.39 -16.33
N TYR A 64 6.26 -6.84 -17.58
CA TYR A 64 5.32 -6.44 -18.62
C TYR A 64 3.98 -7.12 -18.34
N ILE A 65 3.00 -6.34 -17.92
CA ILE A 65 1.62 -6.81 -17.74
C ILE A 65 0.94 -6.77 -19.10
N LYS A 66 0.37 -7.89 -19.52
CA LYS A 66 -0.36 -7.96 -20.78
C LYS A 66 -1.68 -7.18 -20.67
N PRO A 67 -2.17 -6.57 -21.75
CA PRO A 67 -3.43 -5.82 -21.72
C PRO A 67 -4.61 -6.62 -21.15
N GLU A 68 -4.71 -7.90 -21.50
CA GLU A 68 -5.75 -8.81 -21.01
C GLU A 68 -5.67 -9.18 -19.51
N GLU A 69 -4.55 -8.88 -18.85
CA GLU A 69 -4.30 -9.16 -17.43
C GLU A 69 -4.37 -7.89 -16.56
N LEU A 70 -4.54 -6.70 -17.17
CA LEU A 70 -4.52 -5.40 -16.49
C LEU A 70 -5.59 -5.28 -15.39
N ASP A 71 -6.82 -5.67 -15.72
CA ASP A 71 -7.97 -5.60 -14.82
C ASP A 71 -7.74 -6.45 -13.55
N ASP A 72 -7.22 -7.66 -13.74
CA ASP A 72 -6.87 -8.57 -12.65
C ASP A 72 -5.72 -8.03 -11.80
N TYR A 73 -4.73 -7.38 -12.41
CA TYR A 73 -3.62 -6.76 -11.69
C TYR A 73 -4.10 -5.61 -10.82
N VAL A 74 -4.95 -4.74 -11.36
CA VAL A 74 -5.55 -3.60 -10.64
C VAL A 74 -6.43 -4.09 -9.50
N MET A 75 -7.20 -5.15 -9.71
CA MET A 75 -7.99 -5.75 -8.64
C MET A 75 -7.10 -6.32 -7.52
N LYS A 76 -6.00 -7.00 -7.84
CA LYS A 76 -5.03 -7.47 -6.84
C LYS A 76 -4.42 -6.31 -6.05
N ALA A 77 -3.97 -5.26 -6.73
CA ALA A 77 -3.43 -4.07 -6.09
C ALA A 77 -4.47 -3.41 -5.17
N PHE A 78 -5.72 -3.31 -5.61
CA PHE A 78 -6.82 -2.77 -4.82
C PHE A 78 -7.03 -3.57 -3.52
N LEU A 79 -7.13 -4.90 -3.61
CA LEU A 79 -7.31 -5.76 -2.43
C LEU A 79 -6.12 -5.69 -1.47
N GLN A 80 -4.90 -5.60 -1.99
CA GLN A 80 -3.70 -5.41 -1.19
C GLN A 80 -3.75 -4.07 -0.45
N GLU A 81 -4.07 -2.98 -1.13
CA GLU A 81 -4.08 -1.66 -0.52
C GLU A 81 -5.26 -1.42 0.42
N LEU A 82 -6.36 -2.15 0.27
CA LEU A 82 -7.41 -2.21 1.28
C LEU A 82 -6.87 -2.68 2.65
N VAL A 83 -5.94 -3.63 2.66
CA VAL A 83 -5.28 -4.13 3.89
C VAL A 83 -4.06 -3.26 4.26
N GLY A 84 -3.41 -2.66 3.27
CA GLY A 84 -2.20 -1.85 3.40
C GLY A 84 -2.41 -0.48 4.03
N LYS A 85 -1.47 0.44 3.77
CA LYS A 85 -1.51 1.83 4.27
C LYS A 85 -1.29 2.87 3.16
N ASP A 86 -1.07 2.46 1.92
CA ASP A 86 -0.85 3.40 0.82
C ASP A 86 -2.21 3.87 0.25
N TYR A 87 -2.71 4.94 0.84
CA TYR A 87 -3.95 5.56 0.39
C TYR A 87 -3.81 6.23 -0.98
N THR A 88 -2.62 6.72 -1.30
CA THR A 88 -2.37 7.37 -2.58
C THR A 88 -2.46 6.37 -3.72
N LEU A 89 -1.81 5.21 -3.57
CA LEU A 89 -1.93 4.11 -4.52
C LEU A 89 -3.39 3.66 -4.64
N LEU A 90 -4.07 3.44 -3.50
CA LEU A 90 -5.48 3.03 -3.49
C LEU A 90 -6.38 3.95 -4.32
N ILE A 91 -6.23 5.27 -4.15
CA ILE A 91 -7.03 6.26 -4.90
C ILE A 91 -6.63 6.29 -6.37
N ASN A 92 -5.36 6.13 -6.70
CA ASN A 92 -4.86 6.14 -8.09
C ASN A 92 -5.34 4.93 -8.93
N LEU A 93 -5.89 3.88 -8.31
CA LEU A 93 -6.49 2.75 -9.03
C LEU A 93 -7.84 3.10 -9.65
N PHE A 94 -8.52 4.14 -9.16
CA PHE A 94 -9.79 4.59 -9.71
C PHE A 94 -9.60 5.43 -10.98
N GLU A 95 -10.60 5.37 -11.86
CA GLU A 95 -10.77 6.36 -12.91
C GLU A 95 -11.07 7.72 -12.30
N LEU A 96 -10.53 8.81 -12.85
CA LEU A 96 -10.64 10.14 -12.25
C LEU A 96 -12.09 10.58 -12.05
N GLU A 97 -12.97 10.21 -12.99
CA GLU A 97 -14.40 10.52 -12.98
C GLU A 97 -15.19 9.76 -11.91
N MET A 98 -14.60 8.71 -11.32
CA MET A 98 -15.22 7.91 -10.26
C MET A 98 -14.91 8.42 -8.86
N LEU A 99 -14.04 9.41 -8.74
CA LEU A 99 -13.69 10.06 -7.48
C LEU A 99 -14.79 11.03 -7.04
N ASP A 100 -14.98 11.18 -5.72
CA ASP A 100 -15.97 12.08 -5.13
C ASP A 100 -15.50 13.55 -5.09
N LYS A 101 -14.29 13.82 -5.58
CA LYS A 101 -13.71 15.16 -5.76
C LYS A 101 -12.88 15.21 -7.04
N ASP A 102 -12.90 16.36 -7.70
CA ASP A 102 -11.99 16.64 -8.82
C ASP A 102 -10.56 16.86 -8.30
N ILE A 103 -9.66 15.93 -8.59
CA ILE A 103 -8.26 15.97 -8.17
C ILE A 103 -7.33 16.67 -9.17
N GLY A 104 -7.80 16.97 -10.37
CA GLY A 104 -6.98 17.60 -11.42
C GLY A 104 -6.29 18.92 -10.99
N PRO A 105 -6.94 19.82 -10.24
CA PRO A 105 -6.32 21.07 -9.79
C PRO A 105 -5.58 20.96 -8.44
N MET A 106 -5.58 19.79 -7.80
CA MET A 106 -4.98 19.63 -6.47
C MET A 106 -3.45 19.66 -6.55
N SER A 107 -2.83 20.35 -5.60
CA SER A 107 -1.41 20.15 -5.30
C SER A 107 -1.16 18.74 -4.73
N GLU A 108 0.10 18.31 -4.73
CA GLU A 108 0.48 17.02 -4.15
C GLU A 108 0.05 16.88 -2.68
N GLU A 109 0.24 17.92 -1.87
CA GLU A 109 -0.18 17.92 -0.45
C GLU A 109 -1.70 17.81 -0.29
N GLU A 110 -2.47 18.51 -1.14
CA GLU A 110 -3.93 18.43 -1.15
C GLU A 110 -4.41 17.05 -1.58
N PHE A 111 -3.76 16.44 -2.57
CA PHE A 111 -4.07 15.10 -3.02
C PHE A 111 -3.74 14.05 -1.96
N ILE A 112 -2.58 14.13 -1.29
CA ILE A 112 -2.24 13.22 -0.19
C ILE A 112 -3.28 13.31 0.94
N LYS A 113 -3.70 14.53 1.27
CA LYS A 113 -4.75 14.76 2.27
C LYS A 113 -6.08 14.14 1.82
N TYR A 114 -6.48 14.38 0.59
CA TYR A 114 -7.69 13.79 0.01
C TYR A 114 -7.63 12.26 0.02
N ALA A 115 -6.53 11.68 -0.44
CA ALA A 115 -6.34 10.25 -0.53
C ALA A 115 -6.48 9.58 0.84
N LYS A 116 -5.88 10.19 1.87
CA LYS A 116 -6.05 9.75 3.25
C LYS A 116 -7.51 9.80 3.69
N GLU A 117 -8.20 10.92 3.49
CA GLU A 117 -9.61 11.08 3.88
C GLU A 117 -10.52 10.04 3.19
N ALA A 118 -10.36 9.85 1.88
CA ALA A 118 -11.14 8.90 1.10
C ALA A 118 -10.79 7.44 1.47
N GLY A 119 -9.51 7.12 1.57
CA GLY A 119 -9.03 5.80 1.93
C GLY A 119 -9.46 5.36 3.34
N GLU A 120 -9.49 6.27 4.31
CA GLU A 120 -10.02 6.00 5.65
C GLU A 120 -11.52 5.67 5.62
N LYS A 121 -12.31 6.34 4.78
CA LYS A 121 -13.73 6.01 4.59
C LYS A 121 -13.90 4.62 3.99
N ILE A 122 -13.13 4.27 2.94
CA ILE A 122 -13.19 2.95 2.28
C ILE A 122 -12.84 1.83 3.26
N LYS A 123 -11.82 2.02 4.12
CA LYS A 123 -11.35 0.97 5.05
C LYS A 123 -12.25 0.78 6.27
N ILE A 124 -13.23 1.66 6.50
CA ILE A 124 -14.24 1.56 7.55
C ILE A 124 -13.64 1.22 8.93
N ASN A 125 -12.55 1.85 9.38
CA ASN A 125 -11.96 1.78 10.75
C ASN A 125 -11.89 0.41 11.48
N LYS A 126 -12.12 -0.70 10.79
CA LYS A 126 -12.19 -2.07 11.29
C LYS A 126 -11.03 -2.80 10.65
N GLU A 127 -10.40 -3.65 11.43
CA GLU A 127 -9.22 -4.37 10.97
C GLU A 127 -9.63 -5.46 9.99
N LEU A 128 -9.56 -5.13 8.69
CA LEU A 128 -9.74 -6.07 7.59
C LEU A 128 -8.65 -7.15 7.68
N VAL A 129 -9.06 -8.42 7.68
CA VAL A 129 -8.14 -9.57 7.80
C VAL A 129 -8.09 -10.41 6.54
N ILE A 130 -9.18 -10.45 5.77
CA ILE A 130 -9.26 -11.20 4.51
C ILE A 130 -9.99 -10.34 3.49
N ALA A 131 -9.44 -10.26 2.28
CA ALA A 131 -10.10 -9.72 1.10
C ALA A 131 -9.93 -10.74 -0.04
N ARG A 132 -11.03 -11.25 -0.60
CA ARG A 132 -10.98 -12.29 -1.64
C ARG A 132 -12.01 -12.04 -2.74
N VAL A 133 -11.61 -12.32 -3.97
CA VAL A 133 -12.53 -12.39 -5.11
C VAL A 133 -13.32 -13.69 -5.04
N LEU A 134 -14.64 -13.61 -5.18
CA LEU A 134 -15.55 -14.75 -5.24
C LEU A 134 -15.87 -15.14 -6.67
N THR A 135 -16.22 -14.14 -7.50
CA THR A 135 -16.58 -14.34 -8.90
C THR A 135 -16.00 -13.22 -9.75
N VAL A 136 -15.71 -13.55 -11.00
CA VAL A 136 -15.24 -12.64 -12.03
C VAL A 136 -16.13 -12.84 -13.25
N GLU A 137 -16.69 -11.75 -13.78
CA GLU A 137 -17.56 -11.77 -14.96
C GLU A 137 -17.11 -10.67 -15.93
N VAL A 138 -16.78 -11.03 -17.17
CA VAL A 138 -16.49 -10.06 -18.23
C VAL A 138 -17.81 -9.66 -18.88
N LEU A 139 -18.12 -8.37 -18.85
CA LEU A 139 -19.34 -7.79 -19.37
C LEU A 139 -19.23 -7.49 -20.87
N ASP A 140 -20.39 -7.34 -21.53
CA ASP A 140 -20.48 -7.08 -22.97
C ASP A 140 -19.79 -5.78 -23.41
N ASP A 141 -19.61 -4.82 -22.49
CA ASP A 141 -18.94 -3.53 -22.73
C ASP A 141 -17.42 -3.58 -22.52
N GLY A 142 -16.88 -4.77 -22.27
CA GLY A 142 -15.46 -5.02 -22.02
C GLY A 142 -14.99 -4.71 -20.60
N ALA A 143 -15.88 -4.29 -19.69
CA ALA A 143 -15.54 -4.18 -18.28
C ALA A 143 -15.54 -5.55 -17.60
N THR A 144 -14.74 -5.70 -16.55
CA THR A 144 -14.71 -6.89 -15.71
C THR A 144 -15.36 -6.59 -14.35
N GLU A 145 -16.41 -7.32 -14.00
CA GLU A 145 -17.09 -7.23 -12.70
C GLU A 145 -16.56 -8.30 -11.72
N TYR A 146 -16.20 -7.85 -10.51
CA TYR A 146 -15.68 -8.66 -9.42
C TYR A 146 -16.63 -8.61 -8.24
N GLN A 147 -17.07 -9.77 -7.77
CA GLN A 147 -17.74 -9.90 -6.47
C GLN A 147 -16.68 -10.24 -5.41
N ILE A 148 -16.57 -9.42 -4.37
CA ILE A 148 -15.49 -9.50 -3.39
C ILE A 148 -16.09 -9.70 -2.00
N GLU A 149 -15.52 -10.63 -1.24
CA GLU A 149 -15.80 -10.80 0.18
C GLU A 149 -14.68 -10.16 1.01
N LEU A 150 -15.08 -9.30 1.94
CA LEU A 150 -14.24 -8.70 2.95
C LEU A 150 -14.61 -9.28 4.32
N GLU A 151 -13.64 -9.86 5.02
CA GLU A 151 -13.80 -10.35 6.40
C GLU A 151 -12.99 -9.48 7.36
N PHE A 152 -13.65 -8.98 8.40
CA PHE A 152 -13.05 -8.16 9.44
C PHE A 152 -12.71 -9.01 10.66
N ARG A 153 -11.77 -8.52 11.48
CA ARG A 153 -11.31 -9.20 12.71
C ARG A 153 -12.43 -9.54 13.70
N ASP A 154 -13.53 -8.78 13.69
CA ASP A 154 -14.72 -9.04 14.52
C ASP A 154 -15.61 -10.18 13.97
N GLY A 155 -15.23 -10.79 12.85
CA GLY A 155 -15.98 -11.84 12.16
C GLY A 155 -17.08 -11.31 11.22
N MET A 156 -17.25 -10.00 11.11
CA MET A 156 -18.17 -9.38 10.17
C MET A 156 -17.71 -9.64 8.73
N LYS A 157 -18.67 -9.91 7.84
CA LYS A 157 -18.43 -10.03 6.39
C LYS A 157 -19.17 -8.91 5.65
N LYS A 158 -18.48 -8.23 4.73
CA LYS A 158 -19.07 -7.29 3.75
C LYS A 158 -18.84 -7.87 2.36
N PHE A 159 -19.86 -7.81 1.51
CA PHE A 159 -19.75 -8.16 0.10
C PHE A 159 -19.85 -6.88 -0.71
N ILE A 160 -18.93 -6.70 -1.65
CA ILE A 160 -18.90 -5.54 -2.55
C ILE A 160 -18.81 -6.03 -4.00
N SER A 161 -19.36 -5.24 -4.92
CA SER A 161 -19.15 -5.41 -6.35
C SER A 161 -18.29 -4.25 -6.86
N LEU A 162 -17.24 -4.58 -7.60
CA LEU A 162 -16.37 -3.62 -8.27
C LEU A 162 -16.27 -3.95 -9.75
N LYS A 163 -16.17 -2.93 -10.58
CA LYS A 163 -15.94 -3.03 -12.01
C LYS A 163 -14.62 -2.39 -12.36
N THR A 164 -13.82 -3.09 -13.14
CA THR A 164 -12.64 -2.52 -13.78
C THR A 164 -12.83 -2.47 -15.29
N LYS A 165 -12.10 -1.58 -15.93
CA LYS A 165 -11.97 -1.54 -17.38
C LYS A 165 -10.66 -0.86 -17.72
N ASP A 166 -9.92 -1.43 -18.68
CA ASP A 166 -8.67 -0.87 -19.19
C ASP A 166 -7.64 -0.58 -18.07
N GLY A 167 -7.62 -1.41 -17.01
CA GLY A 167 -6.71 -1.24 -15.89
C GLY A 167 -7.09 -0.12 -14.91
N LYS A 168 -8.37 0.27 -14.86
CA LYS A 168 -8.89 1.26 -13.91
C LYS A 168 -10.18 0.78 -13.26
N ILE A 169 -10.42 1.16 -12.00
CA ILE A 169 -11.68 0.93 -11.32
C ILE A 169 -12.70 1.97 -11.81
N ILE A 170 -13.76 1.49 -12.45
CA ILE A 170 -14.86 2.31 -13.00
C ILE A 170 -16.11 2.29 -12.12
N THR A 171 -16.00 1.75 -10.90
CA THR A 171 -17.04 1.85 -9.88
C THR A 171 -16.88 3.15 -9.09
N PRO A 172 -17.94 3.96 -8.91
CA PRO A 172 -17.87 5.18 -8.11
C PRO A 172 -17.36 4.92 -6.70
N ILE A 173 -16.39 5.72 -6.24
CA ILE A 173 -15.76 5.57 -4.92
C ILE A 173 -16.78 5.64 -3.78
N GLU A 174 -17.87 6.40 -3.96
CA GLU A 174 -18.92 6.56 -2.96
C GLU A 174 -19.67 5.25 -2.65
N SER A 175 -19.70 4.31 -3.59
CA SER A 175 -20.32 2.99 -3.37
C SER A 175 -19.56 2.12 -2.36
N MET A 176 -18.35 2.55 -1.97
CA MET A 176 -17.44 1.80 -1.10
C MET A 176 -17.57 2.16 0.38
N TYR A 177 -18.21 3.29 0.68
CA TYR A 177 -18.44 3.78 2.03
C TYR A 177 -19.45 2.92 2.81
#